data_AF-A0A2S9GEC6-F1
#
_entry.id   AF-A0A2S9GEC6-F1
#
_cell.length_a   1.000
_cell.length_b   1.000
_cell.length_c   1.000
_cell.angle_alpha   90.00
_cell.angle_beta   90.00
_cell.angle_gamma   90.00
#
_symmetry.space_group_name_H-M   'P 1'
#
loop_
_entity.id
_entity.type
_entity.pdbx_description
1 polymer ?
#
loop_
_entity_poly.entity_id
_entity_poly.type
_entity_poly.pdbx_seq_one_letter_code
_entity_poly.pdbx_strand_id
1 'polypeptide(L)'
;SGGGAGIQADMRSFALLGIHGLVAVTAVTVQNSLGVKGFHEIPPALVAGQIEAVASDIGLQAAKTGMLASSDIIEAIADTWVAQ
;
A
#
# COMPACT_ATOMS: atom_id res chain seq x y z
N SER A 1 8.31 11.60 7.61
CA SER A 1 7.08 10.78 7.71
C SER A 1 6.90 10.35 9.16
N GLY A 2 5.79 10.71 9.80
CA GLY A 2 5.63 10.60 11.26
C GLY A 2 5.30 9.22 11.81
N GLY A 3 5.07 8.21 10.96
CA GLY A 3 4.88 6.80 11.38
C GLY A 3 3.58 6.47 12.13
N GLY A 4 2.72 7.46 12.42
CA GLY A 4 1.44 7.26 13.10
C GLY A 4 0.26 6.90 12.18
N ALA A 5 0.47 6.84 10.87
CA ALA A 5 -0.55 6.51 9.86
C ALA A 5 0.10 5.76 8.69
N GLY A 6 -0.69 5.47 7.64
CA GLY A 6 -0.21 4.78 6.44
C GLY A 6 0.34 3.40 6.74
N ILE A 7 1.25 2.93 5.89
CA ILE A 7 1.82 1.58 5.98
C ILE A 7 2.49 1.31 7.34
N GLN A 8 3.03 2.33 8.01
CA GLN A 8 3.65 2.15 9.33
C GLN A 8 2.62 1.75 10.40
N ALA A 9 1.42 2.36 10.37
CA ALA A 9 0.33 2.01 11.28
C ALA A 9 -0.32 0.69 10.91
N ASP A 10 -0.44 0.39 9.61
CA ASP A 10 -0.95 -0.89 9.10
C ASP A 10 -0.05 -2.04 9.58
N MET A 11 1.25 -1.95 9.30
CA MET A 11 2.23 -3.00 9.67
C MET A 11 2.33 -3.20 11.18
N ARG A 12 2.23 -2.12 11.97
CA ARG A 12 2.17 -2.24 13.44
C ARG A 12 0.92 -2.98 13.89
N SER A 13 -0.23 -2.66 13.31
CA SER A 13 -1.50 -3.33 13.62
C SER A 13 -1.44 -4.82 13.24
N PHE A 14 -0.93 -5.14 12.05
CA PHE A 14 -0.75 -6.52 11.61
C PHE A 14 0.19 -7.30 12.54
N ALA A 15 1.35 -6.74 12.88
CA ALA A 15 2.28 -7.38 13.80
C ALA A 15 1.66 -7.63 15.19
N LEU A 16 0.90 -6.67 15.73
CA LEU A 16 0.19 -6.84 17.02
C LEU A 16 -0.89 -7.93 16.98
N LEU A 17 -1.45 -8.22 15.80
CA LEU A 17 -2.43 -9.27 15.57
C LEU A 17 -1.80 -10.60 15.13
N GLY A 18 -0.47 -10.71 15.09
CA GLY A 18 0.23 -11.92 14.64
C GLY A 18 0.14 -12.15 13.13
N ILE A 19 -0.18 -11.12 12.34
CA ILE A 19 -0.32 -11.19 10.89
C ILE A 19 1.00 -10.77 10.23
N HIS A 20 1.48 -11.57 9.28
CA HIS A 20 2.57 -11.16 8.39
C HIS A 20 2.05 -10.17 7.35
N GLY A 21 2.52 -8.93 7.40
CA GLY A 21 2.07 -7.87 6.49
C GLY A 21 2.86 -7.83 5.18
N LEU A 22 2.14 -7.66 4.07
CA LEU A 22 2.68 -7.39 2.74
C LEU A 22 2.32 -5.95 2.34
N VAL A 23 3.16 -5.31 1.52
CA VAL A 23 2.99 -3.88 1.19
C VAL A 23 3.22 -3.63 -0.29
N ALA A 24 2.28 -2.91 -0.90
CA ALA A 24 2.48 -2.17 -2.14
C ALA A 24 2.37 -0.67 -1.85
N VAL A 25 3.44 0.08 -2.12
CA VAL A 25 3.49 1.52 -1.84
C VAL A 25 2.91 2.29 -3.03
N THR A 26 1.88 3.09 -2.77
CA THR A 26 1.21 3.95 -3.76
C THR A 26 1.79 5.37 -3.82
N ALA A 27 2.26 5.88 -2.68
CA ALA A 27 2.92 7.19 -2.60
C ALA A 27 3.84 7.28 -1.37
N VAL A 28 4.89 8.11 -1.47
CA VAL A 28 5.74 8.51 -0.34
C VAL A 28 5.32 9.89 0.14
N THR A 29 4.95 10.02 1.41
CA THR A 29 4.48 11.30 1.97
C THR A 29 5.57 12.05 2.74
N VAL A 30 5.62 13.36 2.55
CA VAL A 30 6.29 14.31 3.45
C VAL A 30 5.28 14.71 4.52
N GLN A 31 5.15 13.90 5.57
CA GLN A 31 4.15 14.06 6.62
C GLN A 31 4.76 14.05 8.02
N ASN A 32 4.15 14.79 8.95
CA ASN A 32 4.35 14.67 10.40
C ASN A 32 3.01 14.82 11.15
N SER A 33 3.03 14.93 12.48
CA SER A 33 1.82 15.06 13.31
C SER A 33 1.07 16.39 13.11
N LEU A 34 1.70 17.39 12.48
CA LEU A 34 1.09 18.69 12.15
C LEU A 34 0.51 18.71 10.72
N GLY A 35 0.52 17.57 10.02
CA GLY A 35 -0.10 17.40 8.72
C GLY A 35 0.85 16.96 7.60
N VAL A 36 0.35 17.03 6.37
CA VAL A 36 1.03 16.65 5.13
C VAL A 36 1.59 17.90 4.46
N LYS A 37 2.86 17.85 4.05
CA LYS A 37 3.56 18.93 3.33
C LYS A 37 3.76 18.64 1.85
N GLY A 38 3.56 17.39 1.44
CA GLY A 38 3.66 16.94 0.05
C GLY A 38 3.66 15.41 -0.03
N PHE A 39 3.63 14.89 -1.25
CA PHE A 39 3.79 13.47 -1.53
C PHE A 39 4.37 13.27 -2.93
N HIS A 40 4.91 12.08 -3.17
CA HIS A 40 5.35 11.62 -4.49
C HIS A 40 4.62 10.32 -4.82
N GLU A 41 3.93 10.29 -5.96
CA GLU A 41 3.24 9.11 -6.45
C GLU A 41 4.24 8.08 -6.97
N ILE A 42 3.99 6.81 -6.67
CA ILE A 42 4.71 5.70 -7.29
C ILE A 42 4.05 5.41 -8.65
N PRO A 43 4.81 5.22 -9.74
CA PRO A 43 4.25 4.90 -11.05
C PRO A 43 3.28 3.71 -11.00
N PRO A 44 2.11 3.77 -11.67
CA PRO A 44 1.08 2.72 -11.60
C PRO A 44 1.60 1.31 -11.90
N ALA A 45 2.45 1.16 -12.91
CA ALA A 45 3.06 -0.13 -13.26
C ALA A 45 3.95 -0.71 -12.15
N LEU A 46 4.61 0.14 -11.35
CA LEU A 46 5.38 -0.30 -10.18
C LEU A 46 4.47 -0.65 -8.99
N VAL A 47 3.31 -0.02 -8.86
CA VAL A 47 2.31 -0.42 -7.86
C VAL A 47 1.77 -1.81 -8.20
N ALA A 48 1.38 -2.03 -9.46
CA ALA A 48 0.92 -3.35 -9.93
C ALA A 48 1.99 -4.43 -9.75
N GLY A 49 3.23 -4.17 -10.18
CA GLY A 49 4.32 -5.12 -10.02
C GLY A 49 4.65 -5.48 -8.57
N GLN A 50 4.48 -4.55 -7.61
CA GLN A 50 4.60 -4.86 -6.18
C GLN A 50 3.52 -5.84 -5.71
N ILE A 51 2.28 -5.65 -6.15
CA ILE A 51 1.15 -6.53 -5.79
C ILE A 51 1.36 -7.92 -6.40
N GLU A 52 1.67 -7.99 -7.69
CA GLU A 52 1.91 -9.25 -8.41
C GLU A 52 3.05 -10.07 -7.78
N ALA A 53 4.14 -9.41 -7.41
CA ALA A 53 5.30 -10.06 -6.80
C ALA A 53 4.95 -10.75 -5.47
N VAL A 54 4.20 -10.08 -4.58
CA VAL A 54 3.85 -10.67 -3.28
C VAL A 54 2.68 -11.65 -3.36
N ALA A 55 1.73 -11.41 -4.26
CA ALA A 55 0.55 -12.25 -4.44
C ALA A 55 0.90 -13.61 -5.06
N SER A 56 1.83 -13.65 -6.02
CA SER A 56 2.25 -14.89 -6.69
C SER A 56 3.25 -15.74 -5.88
N ASP A 57 4.03 -15.15 -4.99
CA ASP A 57 5.02 -15.87 -4.16
C ASP A 57 4.45 -16.29 -2.79
N ILE A 58 3.94 -15.31 -2.03
CA ILE A 58 3.55 -15.52 -0.62
C ILE A 58 2.05 -15.88 -0.50
N GLY A 59 1.22 -15.34 -1.39
CA GLY A 59 -0.23 -15.49 -1.36
C GLY A 59 -0.94 -14.47 -0.48
N LEU A 60 -2.24 -14.30 -0.69
CA LEU A 60 -3.08 -13.29 -0.01
C LEU A 60 -4.29 -13.95 0.66
N GLN A 61 -4.48 -13.70 1.95
CA GLN A 61 -5.69 -14.12 2.70
C GLN A 61 -6.69 -12.98 2.88
N ALA A 62 -6.20 -11.74 2.91
CA ALA A 62 -6.98 -10.52 3.00
C ALA A 62 -6.15 -9.36 2.44
N ALA A 63 -6.84 -8.30 2.01
CA ALA A 63 -6.21 -7.07 1.54
C ALA A 63 -6.94 -5.85 2.13
N LYS A 64 -6.21 -4.74 2.23
CA LYS A 64 -6.76 -3.43 2.60
C LYS A 64 -6.11 -2.36 1.74
N THR A 65 -6.85 -1.32 1.38
CA THR A 65 -6.31 -0.14 0.70
C THR A 65 -6.26 1.05 1.64
N GLY A 66 -5.35 1.98 1.37
CA GLY A 66 -5.20 3.23 2.12
C GLY A 66 -5.27 4.42 1.17
N MET A 67 -4.28 5.31 1.23
CA MET A 67 -4.08 6.33 0.20
C MET A 67 -3.82 5.66 -1.16
N LEU A 68 -4.58 6.05 -2.19
CA LEU A 68 -4.41 5.55 -3.57
C LEU A 68 -3.83 6.58 -4.53
N ALA A 69 -3.68 7.83 -4.08
CA ALA A 69 -3.05 8.97 -4.75
C ALA A 69 -3.70 9.46 -6.07
N SER A 70 -4.00 8.59 -7.03
CA SER A 70 -4.56 8.97 -8.35
C SER A 70 -5.46 7.89 -8.95
N SER A 71 -6.26 8.26 -9.96
CA SER A 71 -7.12 7.32 -10.71
C SER A 71 -6.32 6.20 -11.35
N ASP A 72 -5.16 6.52 -11.92
CA ASP A 72 -4.33 5.57 -12.65
C ASP A 72 -3.78 4.48 -11.73
N ILE A 73 -3.45 4.83 -10.47
CA ILE A 73 -3.07 3.86 -9.45
C ILE A 73 -4.28 3.02 -9.02
N ILE A 74 -5.47 3.62 -8.90
CA ILE A 74 -6.70 2.88 -8.57
C ILE A 74 -6.99 1.83 -9.65
N GLU A 75 -6.92 2.21 -10.93
CA GLU A 75 -7.11 1.31 -12.07
C GLU A 75 -6.06 0.21 -12.08
N ALA A 76 -4.76 0.54 -11.93
CA ALA A 76 -3.71 -0.47 -11.86
C ALA A 76 -3.90 -1.47 -10.71
N ILE A 77 -4.37 -1.02 -9.54
CA ILE A 77 -4.70 -1.92 -8.42
C ILE A 77 -5.91 -2.79 -8.76
N ALA A 78 -6.97 -2.20 -9.33
CA ALA A 78 -8.17 -2.93 -9.71
C ALA A 78 -7.87 -4.03 -10.74
N ASP A 79 -7.01 -3.74 -11.72
CA ASP A 79 -6.60 -4.69 -12.76
C ASP A 79 -5.76 -5.86 -12.19
N THR A 80 -5.00 -5.62 -11.11
CA THR A 80 -4.26 -6.70 -10.43
C THR A 80 -5.17 -7.65 -9.64
N TRP A 81 -6.42 -7.25 -9.38
CA TRP A 81 -7.42 -8.10 -8.74
C TRP A 81 -7.99 -9.09 -9.76
N VAL A 82 -7.20 -10.11 -10.08
CA VAL A 82 -7.71 -11.28 -10.80
C VAL A 82 -8.73 -11.94 -9.88
N ALA A 83 -9.99 -11.98 -10.32
CA ALA A 83 -11.01 -12.80 -9.70
C ALA A 83 -10.44 -14.21 -9.50
N GLN A 84 -10.17 -14.57 -8.25
CA GLN A 84 -9.80 -15.93 -7.86
C GLN A 84 -10.91 -16.90 -8.26
#